data_AF-A0A0B6WSY3-F1
#
_entry.id   AF-A0A0B6WSY3-F1
#
_cell.length_a   1.000
_cell.length_b   1.000
_cell.length_c   1.000
_cell.angle_alpha   90.00
_cell.angle_beta   90.00
_cell.angle_gamma   90.00
#
_symmetry.space_group_name_H-M   'P 1'
#
loop_
_entity.id
_entity.type
_entity.pdbx_description
1 polymer ?
#
loop_
_entity_poly.entity_id
_entity_poly.type
_entity_poly.pdbx_seq_one_letter_code
_entity_poly.pdbx_strand_id
1 'polypeptide(L)'
;MNLRRKICSIFLLIAFGAVAAAQQPARDFALRDGDRVVFFGDSITEQRLYTTYIEHYVLTRYPDRRITFINVGWGGDKVTGNDCQPCAGVGGLARIKRDVIDRRPTVVTLLFGMNDGQYKDFDPAILKVYEDGLTAIIRTLKAQTQARIYVMTPTVYDGTRRPAWSHTDRYNEVLDRYSEAAKRIAAREGVPIIDLHEATTAALREAKQINASYTFVPDGVHPEADGQLLMAAEILRAWGAPPNGMELTRSLTLSGDGSATLTLNAPLPWPSPIPSEEMRRTRPLIEEIGRVRLKLNGLPAGRYKVRVDDGDAVEYSAQELEGGIPISALSKEAREATDKLAGLVRRRADLFFLRWRQIEVPLDGQYRSVSQVLSAFDALDAEITAQERTLAQPHQYRISIARLP
;
A
#
# COMPACT_ATOMS: atom_id res chain seq x y z
N MET A 1 -28.11 -64.44 -45.69
CA MET A 1 -28.47 -63.39 -46.67
C MET A 1 -28.45 -62.04 -45.95
N ASN A 2 -27.48 -61.20 -46.32
CA ASN A 2 -27.32 -59.75 -46.10
C ASN A 2 -27.21 -59.15 -44.67
N LEU A 3 -25.94 -58.99 -44.30
CA LEU A 3 -25.34 -58.03 -43.37
C LEU A 3 -25.76 -56.58 -43.70
N ARG A 4 -26.28 -55.82 -42.72
CA ARG A 4 -26.34 -54.34 -42.79
C ARG A 4 -25.77 -53.72 -41.52
N ARG A 5 -24.57 -53.14 -41.66
CA ARG A 5 -23.93 -52.22 -40.72
C ARG A 5 -24.80 -50.97 -40.55
N LYS A 6 -25.10 -50.58 -39.31
CA LYS A 6 -25.52 -49.22 -38.95
C LYS A 6 -24.43 -48.60 -38.09
N ILE A 7 -23.73 -47.62 -38.66
CA ILE A 7 -22.79 -46.75 -37.96
C ILE A 7 -23.64 -45.62 -37.36
N CYS A 8 -23.71 -45.52 -36.04
CA CYS A 8 -24.26 -44.36 -35.34
C CYS A 8 -23.10 -43.43 -34.98
N SER A 9 -22.99 -42.32 -35.71
CA SER A 9 -22.09 -41.21 -35.36
C SER A 9 -22.65 -40.46 -34.16
N ILE A 10 -21.92 -40.47 -33.05
CA ILE A 10 -22.18 -39.61 -31.88
C ILE A 10 -21.43 -38.30 -32.11
N PHE A 11 -22.15 -37.21 -32.36
CA PHE A 11 -21.61 -35.86 -32.33
C PHE A 11 -21.52 -35.39 -30.87
N LEU A 12 -20.30 -35.27 -30.35
CA LEU A 12 -20.03 -34.67 -29.05
C LEU A 12 -19.96 -33.14 -29.24
N LEU A 13 -21.00 -32.41 -28.81
CA LEU A 13 -20.98 -30.95 -28.74
C LEU A 13 -20.11 -30.51 -27.55
N ILE A 14 -18.88 -30.07 -27.83
CA ILE A 14 -18.02 -29.40 -26.85
C ILE A 14 -18.48 -27.95 -26.77
N ALA A 15 -19.30 -27.62 -25.77
CA ALA A 15 -19.65 -26.25 -25.45
C ALA A 15 -18.44 -25.57 -24.78
N PHE A 16 -17.72 -24.74 -25.55
CA PHE A 16 -16.75 -23.79 -25.01
C PHE A 16 -17.51 -22.70 -24.24
N GLY A 17 -17.68 -22.90 -22.93
CA GLY A 17 -18.16 -21.86 -22.04
C GLY A 17 -17.08 -20.80 -21.86
N ALA A 18 -17.21 -19.67 -22.54
CA ALA A 18 -16.44 -18.48 -22.23
C ALA A 18 -16.79 -18.05 -20.80
N VAL A 19 -15.85 -18.24 -19.87
CA VAL A 19 -15.95 -17.66 -18.53
C VAL A 19 -15.82 -16.16 -18.69
N ALA A 20 -16.94 -15.46 -18.83
CA ALA A 20 -16.97 -14.02 -18.69
C ALA A 20 -16.52 -13.70 -17.26
N ALA A 21 -15.31 -13.14 -17.14
CA ALA A 21 -14.86 -12.56 -15.90
C ALA A 21 -15.87 -11.47 -15.52
N ALA A 22 -16.69 -11.74 -14.50
CA ALA A 22 -17.61 -10.76 -13.96
C ALA A 22 -16.77 -9.59 -13.46
N GLN A 23 -16.82 -8.46 -14.17
CA GLN A 23 -16.29 -7.20 -13.68
C GLN A 23 -17.07 -6.87 -12.40
N GLN A 24 -16.42 -7.06 -11.25
CA GLN A 24 -16.96 -6.54 -10.00
C GLN A 24 -17.17 -5.04 -10.18
N PRO A 25 -18.33 -4.49 -9.78
CA PRO A 25 -18.52 -3.04 -9.82
C PRO A 25 -17.38 -2.38 -9.06
N ALA A 26 -16.82 -1.31 -9.62
CA ALA A 26 -15.76 -0.56 -8.97
C ALA A 26 -16.21 -0.22 -7.54
N ARG A 27 -15.57 -0.83 -6.54
CA ARG A 27 -15.83 -0.49 -5.15
C ARG A 27 -15.31 0.92 -4.93
N ASP A 28 -16.14 1.78 -4.34
CA ASP A 28 -15.68 3.10 -3.92
C ASP A 28 -14.44 2.96 -3.03
N PHE A 29 -13.46 3.84 -3.23
CA PHE A 29 -12.27 3.85 -2.40
C PHE A 29 -12.64 4.03 -0.93
N ALA A 30 -12.11 3.16 -0.07
CA ALA A 30 -12.59 3.01 1.30
C ALA A 30 -12.43 4.29 2.12
N LEU A 31 -11.31 5.00 2.01
CA LEU A 31 -11.07 6.20 2.80
C LEU A 31 -11.91 7.39 2.31
N ARG A 32 -12.47 8.16 3.22
CA ARG A 32 -13.43 9.25 2.99
C ARG A 32 -12.86 10.57 3.49
N ASP A 33 -13.44 11.67 3.04
CA ASP A 33 -13.11 12.99 3.59
C ASP A 33 -13.32 13.01 5.12
N GLY A 34 -12.38 13.61 5.85
CA GLY A 34 -12.38 13.67 7.31
C GLY A 34 -11.90 12.41 8.03
N ASP A 35 -11.48 11.36 7.33
CA ASP A 35 -10.99 10.15 7.99
C ASP A 35 -9.71 10.39 8.80
N ARG A 36 -9.61 9.70 9.94
CA ARG A 36 -8.42 9.60 10.78
C ARG A 36 -7.97 8.14 10.79
N VAL A 37 -6.93 7.85 10.01
CA VAL A 37 -6.36 6.52 9.81
C VAL A 37 -5.25 6.30 10.82
N VAL A 38 -5.40 5.31 11.68
CA VAL A 38 -4.37 4.91 12.65
C VAL A 38 -3.78 3.56 12.25
N PHE A 39 -2.49 3.54 11.93
CA PHE A 39 -1.73 2.31 11.70
C PHE A 39 -1.16 1.81 13.03
N PHE A 40 -1.66 0.66 13.50
CA PHE A 40 -1.30 0.09 14.78
C PHE A 40 -0.62 -1.26 14.61
N GLY A 41 0.60 -1.38 15.12
CA GLY A 41 1.39 -2.58 14.95
C GLY A 41 2.74 -2.53 15.66
N ASP A 42 3.62 -3.41 15.23
CA ASP A 42 4.97 -3.60 15.78
C ASP A 42 6.05 -2.77 15.05
N SER A 43 7.30 -3.27 15.04
CA SER A 43 8.45 -2.64 14.39
C SER A 43 8.28 -2.46 12.89
N ILE A 44 7.56 -3.36 12.20
CA ILE A 44 7.34 -3.24 10.75
C ILE A 44 6.47 -2.01 10.45
N THR A 45 5.48 -1.73 11.32
CA THR A 45 4.70 -0.50 11.26
C THR A 45 5.52 0.70 11.69
N GLU A 46 6.37 0.56 12.72
CA GLU A 46 7.24 1.64 13.19
C GLU A 46 8.17 2.19 12.09
N GLN A 47 8.55 1.39 11.10
CA GLN A 47 9.41 1.82 9.98
C GLN A 47 8.83 3.00 9.16
N ARG A 48 7.51 3.26 9.24
CA ARG A 48 6.80 4.36 8.54
C ARG A 48 6.82 4.31 7.00
N LEU A 49 7.37 3.25 6.39
CA LEU A 49 7.48 3.15 4.93
C LEU A 49 6.10 2.90 4.28
N TYR A 50 5.47 1.74 4.46
CA TYR A 50 4.17 1.45 3.83
C TYR A 50 3.10 2.50 4.18
N THR A 51 3.13 3.01 5.42
CA THR A 51 2.16 4.00 5.89
C THR A 51 2.31 5.33 5.14
N THR A 52 3.54 5.77 4.88
CA THR A 52 3.78 7.00 4.10
C THR A 52 3.51 6.76 2.62
N TYR A 53 3.82 5.59 2.06
CA TYR A 53 3.49 5.26 0.66
C TYR A 53 1.97 5.27 0.41
N ILE A 54 1.17 4.79 1.36
CA ILE A 54 -0.29 4.90 1.31
C ILE A 54 -0.73 6.35 1.34
N GLU A 55 -0.17 7.15 2.24
CA GLU A 55 -0.50 8.57 2.33
C GLU A 55 -0.14 9.33 1.03
N HIS A 56 1.04 9.08 0.48
CA HIS A 56 1.47 9.58 -0.83
C HIS A 56 0.43 9.32 -1.92
N TYR A 57 -0.11 8.10 -1.95
CA TYR A 57 -1.15 7.73 -2.90
C TYR A 57 -2.42 8.56 -2.67
N VAL A 58 -2.88 8.63 -1.42
CA VAL A 58 -4.15 9.29 -1.10
C VAL A 58 -4.09 10.78 -1.36
N LEU A 59 -3.01 11.46 -0.98
CA LEU A 59 -2.82 12.89 -1.24
C LEU A 59 -2.83 13.20 -2.73
N THR A 60 -2.18 12.37 -3.55
CA THR A 60 -2.14 12.62 -5.00
C THR A 60 -3.46 12.26 -5.70
N ARG A 61 -4.16 11.20 -5.28
CA ARG A 61 -5.40 10.72 -5.94
C ARG A 61 -6.65 11.45 -5.47
N TYR A 62 -6.65 11.88 -4.21
CA TYR A 62 -7.79 12.48 -3.55
C TYR A 62 -7.38 13.76 -2.81
N PRO A 63 -6.79 14.76 -3.50
CA PRO A 63 -6.23 15.95 -2.86
C PRO A 63 -7.26 16.80 -2.10
N ASP A 64 -8.53 16.66 -2.45
CA ASP A 64 -9.63 17.35 -1.76
C ASP A 64 -10.03 16.70 -0.43
N ARG A 65 -9.68 15.42 -0.21
CA ARG A 65 -10.02 14.69 1.02
C ARG A 65 -9.05 15.07 2.15
N ARG A 66 -9.61 15.60 3.23
CA ARG A 66 -8.92 15.95 4.48
C ARG A 66 -8.74 14.71 5.34
N ILE A 67 -7.81 13.84 4.95
CA ILE A 67 -7.51 12.61 5.70
C ILE A 67 -6.27 12.82 6.56
N THR A 68 -6.31 12.34 7.80
CA THR A 68 -5.16 12.33 8.73
C THR A 68 -4.61 10.92 8.85
N PHE A 69 -3.29 10.77 8.71
CA PHE A 69 -2.60 9.49 8.88
C PHE A 69 -1.72 9.53 10.13
N ILE A 70 -1.86 8.52 10.99
CA ILE A 70 -1.17 8.44 12.27
C ILE A 70 -0.52 7.06 12.37
N ASN A 71 0.80 7.02 12.48
CA ASN A 71 1.54 5.79 12.67
C ASN A 71 1.92 5.63 14.14
N VAL A 72 1.38 4.59 14.79
CA VAL A 72 1.69 4.23 16.18
C VAL A 72 2.25 2.81 16.26
N GLY A 73 3.15 2.46 15.33
CA GLY A 73 3.97 1.27 15.41
C GLY A 73 4.97 1.33 16.57
N TRP A 74 5.24 0.20 17.21
CA TRP A 74 6.21 0.12 18.32
C TRP A 74 6.99 -1.19 18.29
N GLY A 75 8.31 -1.09 18.23
CA GLY A 75 9.22 -2.19 17.97
C GLY A 75 9.21 -3.23 19.09
N GLY A 76 9.15 -4.50 18.69
CA GLY A 76 9.07 -5.65 19.59
C GLY A 76 7.66 -5.90 20.16
N ASP A 77 6.66 -5.09 19.82
CA ASP A 77 5.30 -5.32 20.29
C ASP A 77 4.76 -6.67 19.80
N LYS A 78 4.12 -7.34 20.76
CA LYS A 78 3.13 -8.41 20.59
C LYS A 78 1.75 -7.84 20.92
N VAL A 79 0.69 -8.62 20.74
CA VAL A 79 -0.67 -8.17 21.11
C VAL A 79 -0.81 -7.88 22.62
N THR A 80 -0.05 -8.56 23.49
CA THR A 80 -0.17 -8.46 24.96
C THR A 80 1.15 -8.21 25.71
N GLY A 81 2.29 -8.00 25.04
CA GLY A 81 3.59 -7.70 25.67
C GLY A 81 4.65 -7.18 24.69
N ASN A 82 5.84 -6.83 25.17
CA ASN A 82 7.01 -6.45 24.36
C ASN A 82 8.29 -6.89 25.08
N ASP A 83 9.31 -7.32 24.34
CA ASP A 83 10.61 -7.76 24.88
C ASP A 83 11.71 -6.67 24.77
N CYS A 84 11.41 -5.48 24.22
CA CYS A 84 12.36 -4.37 24.17
C CYS A 84 12.66 -3.85 25.60
N GLN A 85 13.94 -3.76 25.95
CA GLN A 85 14.43 -3.00 27.10
C GLN A 85 15.47 -1.99 26.58
N PRO A 86 15.46 -0.71 27.02
CA PRO A 86 14.70 -0.12 28.13
C PRO A 86 13.30 0.38 27.73
N CYS A 87 12.74 -0.06 26.59
CA CYS A 87 11.36 0.29 26.23
C CYS A 87 10.38 -0.34 27.24
N ALA A 88 10.02 0.36 28.32
CA ALA A 88 9.07 -0.10 29.33
C ALA A 88 7.90 -0.89 28.70
N GLY A 89 7.87 -2.19 28.98
CA GLY A 89 7.03 -3.18 28.31
C GLY A 89 5.55 -2.97 28.58
N VAL A 90 4.78 -2.85 27.50
CA VAL A 90 3.32 -2.95 27.45
C VAL A 90 2.95 -3.15 25.98
N GLY A 91 2.51 -4.35 25.60
CA GLY A 91 2.17 -4.67 24.20
C GLY A 91 0.94 -3.89 23.71
N GLY A 92 0.50 -4.17 22.49
CA GLY A 92 -0.56 -3.43 21.81
C GLY A 92 -1.79 -3.17 22.70
N LEU A 93 -2.34 -4.22 23.33
CA LEU A 93 -3.55 -4.07 24.15
C LEU A 93 -3.40 -3.08 25.32
N ALA A 94 -2.22 -2.98 25.92
CA ALA A 94 -2.02 -2.11 27.07
C ALA A 94 -1.88 -0.63 26.69
N ARG A 95 -1.41 -0.32 25.47
CA ARG A 95 -1.28 1.06 24.98
C ARG A 95 -2.43 1.52 24.08
N ILE A 96 -3.38 0.64 23.77
CA ILE A 96 -4.46 0.90 22.81
C ILE A 96 -5.28 2.16 23.12
N LYS A 97 -5.52 2.46 24.42
CA LYS A 97 -6.24 3.67 24.80
C LYS A 97 -5.45 4.92 24.39
N ARG A 98 -4.21 5.02 24.88
CA ARG A 98 -3.30 6.16 24.67
C ARG A 98 -3.01 6.39 23.19
N ASP A 99 -2.63 5.33 22.48
CA ASP A 99 -2.06 5.46 21.14
C ASP A 99 -3.10 5.39 20.02
N VAL A 100 -4.24 4.74 20.26
CA VAL A 100 -5.26 4.54 19.23
C VAL A 100 -6.54 5.28 19.60
N ILE A 101 -7.20 4.92 20.69
CA ILE A 101 -8.56 5.43 21.02
C ILE A 101 -8.55 6.94 21.25
N ASP A 102 -7.59 7.46 22.02
CA ASP A 102 -7.49 8.90 22.33
C ASP A 102 -7.15 9.74 21.08
N ARG A 103 -6.68 9.11 20.00
CA ARG A 103 -6.48 9.76 18.69
C ARG A 103 -7.76 9.86 17.85
N ARG A 104 -8.90 9.35 18.36
CA ARG A 104 -10.23 9.38 17.75
C ARG A 104 -10.24 8.85 16.31
N PRO A 105 -9.87 7.58 16.09
CA PRO A 105 -9.76 7.01 14.76
C PRO A 105 -11.14 6.83 14.13
N THR A 106 -11.19 6.95 12.81
CA THR A 106 -12.32 6.48 11.98
C THR A 106 -11.94 5.25 11.15
N VAL A 107 -10.64 4.99 11.02
CA VAL A 107 -10.06 3.78 10.42
C VAL A 107 -8.88 3.32 11.25
N VAL A 108 -8.77 2.03 11.53
CA VAL A 108 -7.61 1.43 12.21
C VAL A 108 -7.15 0.22 11.43
N THR A 109 -5.84 0.12 11.14
CA THR A 109 -5.23 -1.11 10.65
C THR A 109 -4.43 -1.79 11.75
N LEU A 110 -4.49 -3.12 11.83
CA LEU A 110 -3.82 -3.93 12.85
C LEU A 110 -2.79 -4.84 12.19
N LEU A 111 -1.50 -4.67 12.49
CA LEU A 111 -0.40 -5.53 12.03
C LEU A 111 0.40 -6.07 13.22
N PHE A 112 0.09 -7.31 13.61
CA PHE A 112 0.75 -8.06 14.67
C PHE A 112 0.91 -9.53 14.25
N GLY A 113 1.77 -10.27 14.94
CA GLY A 113 2.02 -11.69 14.69
C GLY A 113 3.50 -12.00 14.49
N MET A 114 4.28 -11.06 13.97
CA MET A 114 5.71 -11.27 13.69
C MET A 114 6.51 -11.53 14.98
N ASN A 115 6.27 -10.77 16.05
CA ASN A 115 6.91 -11.00 17.34
C ASN A 115 6.17 -12.02 18.21
N ASP A 116 4.87 -12.23 17.97
CA ASP A 116 4.01 -13.05 18.82
C ASP A 116 4.40 -14.54 18.79
N GLY A 117 4.93 -15.02 17.67
CA GLY A 117 5.51 -16.36 17.54
C GLY A 117 6.86 -16.54 18.26
N GLN A 118 7.46 -15.46 18.79
CA GLN A 118 8.71 -15.45 19.55
C GLN A 118 9.91 -16.09 18.84
N TYR A 119 9.88 -16.15 17.49
CA TYR A 119 10.98 -16.67 16.68
C TYR A 119 11.44 -18.08 17.10
N LYS A 120 10.51 -18.93 17.52
CA LYS A 120 10.76 -20.30 17.94
C LYS A 120 9.76 -21.27 17.31
N ASP A 121 9.98 -22.56 17.48
CA ASP A 121 9.08 -23.59 16.97
C ASP A 121 7.65 -23.40 17.47
N PHE A 122 6.69 -23.88 16.67
CA PHE A 122 5.28 -23.69 16.94
C PHE A 122 4.88 -24.20 18.32
N ASP A 123 4.27 -23.30 19.10
CA ASP A 123 3.70 -23.59 20.41
C ASP A 123 2.23 -23.14 20.43
N PRO A 124 1.26 -24.06 20.58
CA PRO A 124 -0.16 -23.72 20.61
C PRO A 124 -0.54 -22.83 21.81
N ALA A 125 0.18 -22.89 22.94
CA ALA A 125 -0.09 -22.03 24.09
C ALA A 125 0.24 -20.57 23.77
N ILE A 126 1.26 -20.33 22.95
CA ILE A 126 1.68 -18.98 22.55
C ILE A 126 0.77 -18.44 21.45
N LEU A 127 0.38 -19.28 20.50
CA LEU A 127 -0.66 -18.92 19.53
C LEU A 127 -1.95 -18.49 20.25
N LYS A 128 -2.35 -19.19 21.34
CA LYS A 128 -3.53 -18.82 22.11
C LYS A 128 -3.43 -17.42 22.70
N VAL A 129 -2.25 -17.00 23.17
CA VAL A 129 -2.01 -15.63 23.65
C VAL A 129 -2.23 -14.60 22.54
N TYR A 130 -1.74 -14.89 21.32
CA TYR A 130 -1.99 -14.07 20.15
C TYR A 130 -3.49 -13.99 19.82
N GLU A 131 -4.18 -15.13 19.79
CA GLU A 131 -5.60 -15.20 19.45
C GLU A 131 -6.45 -14.38 20.44
N ASP A 132 -6.17 -14.50 21.74
CA ASP A 132 -6.86 -13.76 22.79
C ASP A 132 -6.57 -12.26 22.72
N GLY A 133 -5.30 -11.89 22.55
CA GLY A 133 -4.90 -10.49 22.50
C GLY A 133 -5.43 -9.76 21.28
N LEU A 134 -5.34 -10.36 20.08
CA LEU A 134 -5.91 -9.78 18.86
C LEU A 134 -7.43 -9.63 18.98
N THR A 135 -8.12 -10.65 19.51
CA THR A 135 -9.56 -10.60 19.78
C THR A 135 -9.89 -9.46 20.76
N ALA A 136 -9.13 -9.30 21.83
CA ALA A 136 -9.32 -8.23 22.81
C ALA A 136 -9.08 -6.83 22.22
N ILE A 137 -8.06 -6.65 21.38
CA ILE A 137 -7.79 -5.40 20.66
C ILE A 137 -9.00 -5.03 19.80
N ILE A 138 -9.48 -5.96 18.95
CA ILE A 138 -10.62 -5.71 18.05
C ILE A 138 -11.88 -5.36 18.85
N ARG A 139 -12.19 -6.12 19.91
CA ARG A 139 -13.37 -5.86 20.75
C ARG A 139 -13.28 -4.54 21.49
N THR A 140 -12.10 -4.17 21.97
CA THR A 140 -11.88 -2.87 22.63
C THR A 140 -12.12 -1.71 21.66
N LEU A 141 -11.61 -1.81 20.42
CA LEU A 141 -11.83 -0.79 19.39
C LEU A 141 -13.30 -0.68 19.01
N LYS A 142 -14.01 -1.79 18.82
CA LYS A 142 -15.46 -1.77 18.56
C LYS A 142 -16.27 -1.18 19.69
N ALA A 143 -15.87 -1.44 20.94
CA ALA A 143 -16.59 -0.96 22.12
C ALA A 143 -16.37 0.55 22.36
N GLN A 144 -15.20 1.08 22.02
CA GLN A 144 -14.80 2.44 22.37
C GLN A 144 -14.69 3.41 21.19
N THR A 145 -14.85 2.92 19.95
CA THR A 145 -14.76 3.73 18.73
C THR A 145 -15.82 3.34 17.72
N GLN A 146 -16.02 4.18 16.70
CA GLN A 146 -16.82 3.86 15.50
C GLN A 146 -15.91 3.54 14.30
N ALA A 147 -14.65 3.18 14.56
CA ALA A 147 -13.66 3.01 13.51
C ALA A 147 -13.92 1.76 12.68
N ARG A 148 -13.63 1.85 11.38
CA ARG A 148 -13.52 0.69 10.50
C ARG A 148 -12.18 0.02 10.75
N ILE A 149 -12.22 -1.23 11.20
CA ILE A 149 -11.03 -1.97 11.62
C ILE A 149 -10.63 -2.92 10.48
N TYR A 150 -9.35 -2.90 10.10
CA TYR A 150 -8.76 -3.81 9.12
C TYR A 150 -7.68 -4.62 9.82
N VAL A 151 -7.81 -5.95 9.83
CA VAL A 151 -6.75 -6.84 10.31
C VAL A 151 -5.80 -7.12 9.15
N MET A 152 -4.51 -7.14 9.40
CA MET A 152 -3.48 -7.50 8.42
C MET A 152 -2.73 -8.73 8.95
N THR A 153 -2.50 -9.72 8.09
CA THR A 153 -1.66 -10.87 8.47
C THR A 153 -0.18 -10.44 8.60
N PRO A 154 0.64 -11.10 9.45
CA PRO A 154 2.06 -10.80 9.53
C PRO A 154 2.75 -10.98 8.17
N THR A 155 3.85 -10.29 7.91
CA THR A 155 4.60 -10.46 6.64
C THR A 155 5.52 -11.67 6.68
N VAL A 156 6.05 -12.06 5.52
CA VAL A 156 7.05 -13.13 5.40
C VAL A 156 8.29 -12.88 6.27
N TYR A 157 8.83 -13.96 6.83
CA TYR A 157 10.16 -14.02 7.46
C TYR A 157 11.18 -14.63 6.48
N ASP A 158 12.33 -13.99 6.25
CA ASP A 158 13.37 -14.58 5.40
C ASP A 158 14.38 -15.40 6.21
N GLY A 159 14.05 -16.68 6.44
CA GLY A 159 14.91 -17.60 7.18
C GLY A 159 16.30 -17.84 6.56
N THR A 160 16.51 -17.51 5.28
CA THR A 160 17.85 -17.64 4.68
C THR A 160 18.85 -16.62 5.25
N ARG A 161 18.37 -15.59 5.97
CA ARG A 161 19.22 -14.60 6.64
C ARG A 161 19.84 -15.12 7.94
N ARG A 162 19.30 -16.22 8.49
CA ARG A 162 19.83 -16.92 9.68
C ARG A 162 20.23 -15.97 10.83
N PRO A 163 19.32 -15.11 11.32
CA PRO A 163 19.63 -14.25 12.44
C PRO A 163 19.99 -15.09 13.67
N ALA A 164 21.09 -14.75 14.34
CA ALA A 164 21.62 -15.54 15.47
C ALA A 164 20.68 -15.61 16.68
N TRP A 165 19.72 -14.68 16.77
CA TRP A 165 18.72 -14.62 17.84
C TRP A 165 17.47 -15.45 17.54
N SER A 166 17.27 -15.96 16.30
CA SER A 166 16.14 -16.85 16.01
C SER A 166 16.40 -18.24 16.53
N HIS A 167 15.39 -18.85 17.12
CA HIS A 167 15.41 -20.20 17.69
C HIS A 167 14.71 -21.23 16.80
N THR A 168 14.34 -20.85 15.56
CA THR A 168 13.78 -21.76 14.55
C THR A 168 14.17 -21.35 13.13
N ASP A 169 14.35 -22.35 12.27
CA ASP A 169 14.51 -22.17 10.82
C ASP A 169 13.16 -22.28 10.09
N ARG A 170 12.08 -22.65 10.79
CA ARG A 170 10.75 -22.93 10.24
C ARG A 170 9.75 -21.82 10.56
N TYR A 171 10.23 -20.59 10.80
CA TYR A 171 9.36 -19.54 11.35
C TYR A 171 8.20 -19.16 10.42
N ASN A 172 8.35 -19.25 9.09
CA ASN A 172 7.21 -19.04 8.19
C ASN A 172 6.07 -20.05 8.42
N GLU A 173 6.35 -21.29 8.83
CA GLU A 173 5.29 -22.25 9.18
C GLU A 173 4.54 -21.86 10.46
N VAL A 174 5.22 -21.14 11.36
CA VAL A 174 4.59 -20.50 12.52
C VAL A 174 3.74 -19.34 12.03
N LEU A 175 4.28 -18.45 11.20
CA LEU A 175 3.55 -17.29 10.65
C LEU A 175 2.35 -17.69 9.78
N ASP A 176 2.39 -18.84 9.09
CA ASP A 176 1.24 -19.42 8.41
C ASP A 176 0.09 -19.66 9.39
N ARG A 177 0.39 -20.28 10.54
CA ARG A 177 -0.62 -20.58 11.58
C ARG A 177 -1.16 -19.31 12.24
N TYR A 178 -0.31 -18.29 12.43
CA TYR A 178 -0.72 -16.99 12.96
C TYR A 178 -1.58 -16.22 11.95
N SER A 179 -1.25 -16.29 10.66
CA SER A 179 -2.04 -15.70 9.58
C SER A 179 -3.42 -16.36 9.48
N GLU A 180 -3.49 -17.68 9.56
CA GLU A 180 -4.77 -18.40 9.60
C GLU A 180 -5.57 -18.07 10.86
N ALA A 181 -4.92 -17.89 12.01
CA ALA A 181 -5.59 -17.43 13.22
C ALA A 181 -6.15 -16.01 13.07
N ALA A 182 -5.38 -15.07 12.51
CA ALA A 182 -5.82 -13.71 12.23
C ALA A 182 -7.03 -13.69 11.30
N LYS A 183 -7.00 -14.48 10.22
CA LYS A 183 -8.14 -14.66 9.28
C LYS A 183 -9.39 -15.17 10.00
N ARG A 184 -9.26 -16.23 10.81
CA ARG A 184 -10.38 -16.79 11.59
C ARG A 184 -10.96 -15.76 12.56
N ILE A 185 -10.10 -15.03 13.28
CA ILE A 185 -10.52 -14.00 14.24
C ILE A 185 -11.24 -12.86 13.50
N ALA A 186 -10.66 -12.35 12.43
CA ALA A 186 -11.25 -11.29 11.61
C ALA A 186 -12.65 -11.68 11.11
N ALA A 187 -12.80 -12.91 10.59
CA ALA A 187 -14.08 -13.45 10.16
C ALA A 187 -15.10 -13.56 11.32
N ARG A 188 -14.71 -14.13 12.46
CA ARG A 188 -15.59 -14.24 13.64
C ARG A 188 -16.02 -12.88 14.18
N GLU A 189 -15.12 -11.91 14.13
CA GLU A 189 -15.36 -10.55 14.58
C GLU A 189 -15.97 -9.67 13.46
N GLY A 190 -16.23 -10.19 12.26
CA GLY A 190 -16.85 -9.44 11.17
C GLY A 190 -16.05 -8.20 10.74
N VAL A 191 -14.72 -8.25 10.79
CA VAL A 191 -13.82 -7.19 10.32
C VAL A 191 -13.07 -7.66 9.07
N PRO A 192 -12.80 -6.77 8.09
CA PRO A 192 -11.99 -7.12 6.91
C PRO A 192 -10.57 -7.60 7.26
N ILE A 193 -10.05 -8.48 6.41
CA ILE A 193 -8.68 -8.99 6.45
C ILE A 193 -7.91 -8.53 5.19
N ILE A 194 -6.63 -8.19 5.35
CA ILE A 194 -5.67 -7.92 4.27
C ILE A 194 -4.54 -8.95 4.42
N ASP A 195 -4.40 -9.85 3.46
CA ASP A 195 -3.46 -10.98 3.57
C ASP A 195 -2.06 -10.61 3.05
N LEU A 196 -1.27 -9.95 3.90
CA LEU A 196 0.11 -9.58 3.59
C LEU A 196 1.07 -10.76 3.63
N HIS A 197 0.80 -11.79 4.45
CA HIS A 197 1.62 -12.99 4.56
C HIS A 197 1.73 -13.72 3.23
N GLU A 198 0.59 -14.04 2.62
CA GLU A 198 0.55 -14.71 1.31
C GLU A 198 1.22 -13.83 0.24
N ALA A 199 0.86 -12.55 0.18
CA ALA A 199 1.38 -11.63 -0.83
C ALA A 199 2.92 -11.52 -0.78
N THR A 200 3.47 -11.31 0.43
CA THR A 200 4.92 -11.16 0.64
C THR A 200 5.67 -12.49 0.50
N THR A 201 5.11 -13.60 0.97
CA THR A 201 5.71 -14.94 0.81
C THR A 201 5.81 -15.33 -0.66
N ALA A 202 4.73 -15.16 -1.42
CA ALA A 202 4.72 -15.44 -2.86
C ALA A 202 5.73 -14.54 -3.60
N ALA A 203 5.77 -13.25 -3.27
CA ALA A 203 6.68 -12.30 -3.93
C ALA A 203 8.15 -12.65 -3.67
N LEU A 204 8.51 -12.92 -2.40
CA LEU A 204 9.88 -13.30 -2.06
C LEU A 204 10.29 -14.60 -2.74
N ARG A 205 9.42 -15.61 -2.74
CA ARG A 205 9.67 -16.91 -3.39
C ARG A 205 9.92 -16.75 -4.89
N GLU A 206 9.06 -16.03 -5.59
CA GLU A 206 9.16 -15.83 -7.04
C GLU A 206 10.37 -14.96 -7.41
N ALA A 207 10.66 -13.92 -6.63
CA ALA A 207 11.83 -13.09 -6.82
C ALA A 207 13.13 -13.91 -6.65
N LYS A 208 13.17 -14.82 -5.67
CA LYS A 208 14.29 -15.76 -5.49
C LYS A 208 14.48 -16.77 -6.64
N GLN A 209 13.43 -17.06 -7.42
CA GLN A 209 13.57 -17.86 -8.64
C GLN A 209 14.30 -17.10 -9.75
N ILE A 210 14.23 -15.77 -9.75
CA ILE A 210 14.96 -14.90 -10.69
C ILE A 210 16.39 -14.68 -10.20
N ASN A 211 16.55 -14.36 -8.91
CA ASN A 211 17.84 -14.10 -8.27
C ASN A 211 17.86 -14.78 -6.89
N ALA A 212 18.59 -15.89 -6.76
CA ALA A 212 18.60 -16.70 -5.54
C ALA A 212 19.06 -15.94 -4.28
N SER A 213 19.84 -14.87 -4.44
CA SER A 213 20.32 -14.03 -3.33
C SER A 213 19.33 -12.96 -2.88
N TYR A 214 18.34 -12.66 -3.73
CA TYR A 214 17.39 -11.57 -3.53
C TYR A 214 16.63 -11.72 -2.20
N THR A 215 16.43 -10.59 -1.56
CA THR A 215 15.48 -10.43 -0.47
C THR A 215 15.10 -8.95 -0.36
N PHE A 216 13.84 -8.69 -0.04
CA PHE A 216 13.42 -7.38 0.46
C PHE A 216 13.34 -7.37 2.00
N VAL A 217 13.79 -8.43 2.67
CA VAL A 217 13.78 -8.59 4.14
C VAL A 217 15.22 -8.91 4.62
N PRO A 218 16.16 -7.95 4.57
CA PRO A 218 17.59 -8.22 4.70
C PRO A 218 18.01 -8.75 6.08
N ASP A 219 17.31 -8.36 7.14
CA ASP A 219 17.55 -8.85 8.50
C ASP A 219 16.69 -10.08 8.87
N GLY A 220 15.89 -10.58 7.91
CA GLY A 220 14.98 -11.70 8.09
C GLY A 220 13.59 -11.31 8.59
N VAL A 221 13.38 -10.10 9.14
CA VAL A 221 12.12 -9.67 9.77
C VAL A 221 11.47 -8.48 9.08
N HIS A 222 12.24 -7.42 8.83
CA HIS A 222 11.72 -6.11 8.44
C HIS A 222 11.79 -5.92 6.92
N PRO A 223 10.63 -5.82 6.23
CA PRO A 223 10.64 -5.48 4.83
C PRO A 223 11.21 -4.07 4.59
N GLU A 224 12.11 -3.94 3.61
CA GLU A 224 12.60 -2.66 3.08
C GLU A 224 11.67 -2.14 1.96
N ALA A 225 12.15 -1.16 1.19
CA ALA A 225 11.36 -0.41 0.21
C ALA A 225 10.47 -1.28 -0.71
N ASP A 226 11.02 -2.36 -1.28
CA ASP A 226 10.27 -3.28 -2.16
C ASP A 226 9.11 -3.97 -1.44
N GLY A 227 9.38 -4.55 -0.26
CA GLY A 227 8.36 -5.26 0.50
C GLY A 227 7.31 -4.31 1.08
N GLN A 228 7.74 -3.13 1.55
CA GLN A 228 6.87 -2.07 2.05
C GLN A 228 6.00 -1.46 0.93
N LEU A 229 6.53 -1.37 -0.30
CA LEU A 229 5.75 -0.99 -1.48
C LEU A 229 4.69 -2.04 -1.82
N LEU A 230 5.03 -3.33 -1.75
CA LEU A 230 4.07 -4.41 -1.93
C LEU A 230 2.96 -4.34 -0.87
N MET A 231 3.32 -4.15 0.40
CA MET A 231 2.35 -3.98 1.48
C MET A 231 1.40 -2.80 1.20
N ALA A 232 1.94 -1.64 0.83
CA ALA A 232 1.14 -0.47 0.50
C ALA A 232 0.18 -0.75 -0.67
N ALA A 233 0.67 -1.40 -1.74
CA ALA A 233 -0.15 -1.74 -2.90
C ALA A 233 -1.30 -2.71 -2.53
N GLU A 234 -1.05 -3.74 -1.72
CA GLU A 234 -2.10 -4.67 -1.27
C GLU A 234 -3.14 -3.98 -0.38
N ILE A 235 -2.71 -3.09 0.51
CA ILE A 235 -3.64 -2.32 1.36
C ILE A 235 -4.50 -1.38 0.50
N LEU A 236 -3.90 -0.67 -0.46
CA LEU A 236 -4.63 0.19 -1.38
C LEU A 236 -5.64 -0.60 -2.22
N ARG A 237 -5.25 -1.77 -2.75
CA ARG A 237 -6.17 -2.68 -3.47
C ARG A 237 -7.32 -3.15 -2.58
N ALA A 238 -7.04 -3.54 -1.34
CA ALA A 238 -8.07 -3.95 -0.38
C ALA A 238 -9.04 -2.80 -0.05
N TRP A 239 -8.57 -1.56 -0.11
CA TRP A 239 -9.38 -0.35 -0.01
C TRP A 239 -10.05 0.08 -1.32
N GLY A 240 -9.93 -0.69 -2.41
CA GLY A 240 -10.62 -0.40 -3.67
C GLY A 240 -9.90 0.60 -4.58
N ALA A 241 -8.60 0.81 -4.39
CA ALA A 241 -7.81 1.58 -5.35
C ALA A 241 -7.84 0.90 -6.73
N PRO A 242 -8.08 1.65 -7.82
CA PRO A 242 -8.11 1.08 -9.17
C PRO A 242 -6.77 0.42 -9.53
N PRO A 243 -6.75 -0.84 -9.98
CA PRO A 243 -5.50 -1.57 -10.23
C PRO A 243 -4.66 -0.98 -11.37
N ASN A 244 -5.30 -0.27 -12.31
CA ASN A 244 -4.65 0.37 -13.47
C ASN A 244 -4.48 1.89 -13.27
N GLY A 245 -4.64 2.38 -12.04
CA GLY A 245 -4.58 3.79 -11.74
C GLY A 245 -5.73 4.56 -12.37
N MET A 246 -5.47 5.81 -12.75
CA MET A 246 -6.49 6.69 -13.34
C MET A 246 -6.32 6.75 -14.85
N GLU A 247 -7.41 6.51 -15.57
CA GLU A 247 -7.46 6.66 -17.03
C GLU A 247 -8.29 7.88 -17.42
N LEU A 248 -7.76 8.67 -18.34
CA LEU A 248 -8.41 9.84 -18.92
C LEU A 248 -8.55 9.61 -20.41
N THR A 249 -9.70 9.96 -21.00
CA THR A 249 -9.91 9.88 -22.45
C THR A 249 -10.13 11.26 -23.03
N ARG A 250 -9.46 11.56 -24.14
CA ARG A 250 -9.66 12.79 -24.92
C ARG A 250 -9.70 12.45 -26.40
N SER A 251 -10.55 13.14 -27.14
CA SER A 251 -10.52 13.14 -28.59
C SER A 251 -9.60 14.27 -29.05
N LEU A 252 -8.75 14.00 -30.04
CA LEU A 252 -7.81 14.97 -30.57
C LEU A 252 -7.87 15.01 -32.09
N THR A 253 -7.83 16.20 -32.66
CA THR A 253 -7.75 16.43 -34.11
C THR A 253 -6.45 17.16 -34.42
N LEU A 254 -5.73 16.71 -35.44
CA LEU A 254 -4.49 17.34 -35.87
C LEU A 254 -4.78 18.59 -36.70
N SER A 255 -3.94 19.60 -36.53
CA SER A 255 -3.84 20.75 -37.42
C SER A 255 -3.32 20.33 -38.80
N GLY A 256 -3.42 21.23 -39.78
CA GLY A 256 -2.99 20.95 -41.16
C GLY A 256 -1.50 20.59 -41.32
N ASP A 257 -0.67 20.94 -40.34
CA ASP A 257 0.75 20.58 -40.27
C ASP A 257 1.02 19.23 -39.57
N GLY A 258 -0.05 18.49 -39.20
CA GLY A 258 0.06 17.21 -38.51
C GLY A 258 0.35 17.32 -37.00
N SER A 259 0.25 18.51 -36.41
CA SER A 259 0.49 18.75 -34.99
C SER A 259 -0.80 19.01 -34.19
N ALA A 260 -0.75 18.76 -32.88
CA ALA A 260 -1.81 19.13 -31.95
C ALA A 260 -1.24 19.39 -30.54
N THR A 261 -1.92 20.23 -29.78
CA THR A 261 -1.63 20.46 -28.37
C THR A 261 -2.89 20.27 -27.53
N LEU A 262 -2.70 19.79 -26.30
CA LEU A 262 -3.76 19.56 -25.33
C LEU A 262 -3.26 19.97 -23.94
N THR A 263 -4.14 20.59 -23.17
CA THR A 263 -3.91 20.85 -21.75
C THR A 263 -5.01 20.19 -20.92
N LEU A 264 -4.62 19.54 -19.82
CA LEU A 264 -5.57 18.91 -18.91
C LEU A 264 -5.08 18.91 -17.47
N ASN A 265 -5.99 19.09 -16.52
CA ASN A 265 -5.70 18.93 -15.11
C ASN A 265 -5.86 17.47 -14.71
N ALA A 266 -4.86 16.91 -14.04
CA ALA A 266 -4.90 15.55 -13.51
C ALA A 266 -4.02 15.41 -12.26
N PRO A 267 -4.34 14.48 -11.35
CA PRO A 267 -3.44 14.04 -10.28
C PRO A 267 -1.96 13.90 -10.65
N LEU A 268 -1.11 14.23 -9.70
CA LEU A 268 0.33 13.90 -9.73
C LEU A 268 0.56 12.38 -9.77
N PRO A 269 1.72 11.90 -10.26
CA PRO A 269 2.10 10.48 -10.13
C PRO A 269 2.21 10.09 -8.65
N TRP A 270 1.98 8.81 -8.35
CA TRP A 270 2.17 8.29 -6.99
C TRP A 270 3.68 8.26 -6.69
N PRO A 271 4.17 8.98 -5.66
CA PRO A 271 5.59 8.94 -5.33
C PRO A 271 5.89 7.69 -4.51
N SER A 272 6.02 6.55 -5.18
CA SER A 272 6.51 5.29 -4.60
C SER A 272 8.02 5.12 -4.84
N PRO A 273 8.71 4.27 -4.06
CA PRO A 273 10.02 3.77 -4.47
C PRO A 273 9.93 3.14 -5.85
N ILE A 274 11.03 3.23 -6.61
CA ILE A 274 11.16 2.45 -7.84
C ILE A 274 11.40 1.00 -7.42
N PRO A 275 10.51 0.05 -7.76
CA PRO A 275 10.70 -1.35 -7.43
C PRO A 275 11.96 -1.91 -8.07
N SER A 276 12.62 -2.87 -7.42
CA SER A 276 13.70 -3.64 -8.03
C SER A 276 13.26 -4.35 -9.30
N GLU A 277 14.23 -4.86 -10.07
CA GLU A 277 13.94 -5.62 -11.27
C GLU A 277 13.16 -6.91 -10.96
N GLU A 278 13.52 -7.59 -9.88
CA GLU A 278 12.84 -8.78 -9.41
C GLU A 278 11.37 -8.48 -9.05
N MET A 279 11.11 -7.37 -8.37
CA MET A 279 9.74 -6.94 -8.06
C MET A 279 8.96 -6.52 -9.29
N ARG A 280 9.58 -5.80 -10.25
CA ARG A 280 8.90 -5.46 -11.52
C ARG A 280 8.50 -6.69 -12.31
N ARG A 281 9.36 -7.72 -12.35
CA ARG A 281 9.09 -8.95 -13.10
C ARG A 281 8.03 -9.82 -12.44
N THR A 282 7.99 -9.88 -11.12
CA THR A 282 7.03 -10.71 -10.37
C THR A 282 5.72 -9.99 -10.06
N ARG A 283 5.75 -8.66 -9.94
CA ARG A 283 4.59 -7.81 -9.62
C ARG A 283 4.49 -6.63 -10.60
N PRO A 284 4.32 -6.87 -11.90
CA PRO A 284 4.36 -5.82 -12.92
C PRO A 284 3.27 -4.74 -12.77
N LEU A 285 2.18 -5.05 -12.05
CA LEU A 285 1.08 -4.12 -11.79
C LEU A 285 1.24 -3.33 -10.48
N ILE A 286 2.37 -3.46 -9.77
CA ILE A 286 2.57 -2.80 -8.48
C ILE A 286 2.60 -1.27 -8.61
N GLU A 287 3.17 -0.76 -9.70
CA GLU A 287 3.22 0.69 -9.98
C GLU A 287 1.96 1.19 -10.71
N GLU A 288 1.25 0.30 -11.41
CA GLU A 288 0.11 0.66 -12.26
C GLU A 288 -1.01 1.35 -11.46
N ILE A 289 -1.23 0.92 -10.21
CA ILE A 289 -2.15 1.56 -9.26
C ILE A 289 -1.90 3.07 -9.15
N GLY A 290 -0.64 3.48 -9.25
CA GLY A 290 -0.14 4.85 -9.13
C GLY A 290 0.09 5.57 -10.46
N ARG A 291 -0.40 5.04 -11.58
CA ARG A 291 -0.26 5.71 -12.89
C ARG A 291 -1.45 6.60 -13.22
N VAL A 292 -1.16 7.62 -14.03
CA VAL A 292 -2.16 8.44 -14.72
C VAL A 292 -1.96 8.26 -16.21
N ARG A 293 -2.96 7.68 -16.87
CA ARG A 293 -2.92 7.31 -18.29
C ARG A 293 -3.85 8.18 -19.10
N LEU A 294 -3.40 8.60 -20.27
CA LEU A 294 -4.21 9.36 -21.23
C LEU A 294 -4.41 8.55 -22.51
N LYS A 295 -5.67 8.21 -22.79
CA LYS A 295 -6.15 7.63 -24.04
C LYS A 295 -6.53 8.76 -25.00
N LEU A 296 -5.98 8.72 -26.20
CA LEU A 296 -6.22 9.69 -27.25
C LEU A 296 -6.91 9.05 -28.44
N ASN A 297 -8.13 9.49 -28.72
CA ASN A 297 -8.97 8.95 -29.78
C ASN A 297 -9.02 9.92 -30.97
N GLY A 298 -9.25 9.38 -32.18
CA GLY A 298 -9.44 10.19 -33.40
C GLY A 298 -8.18 10.53 -34.17
N LEU A 299 -7.02 10.03 -33.75
CA LEU A 299 -5.77 10.18 -34.49
C LEU A 299 -5.73 9.23 -35.70
N PRO A 300 -5.34 9.70 -36.90
CA PRO A 300 -5.10 8.83 -38.04
C PRO A 300 -4.06 7.75 -37.75
N ALA A 301 -4.11 6.62 -38.48
CA ALA A 301 -3.07 5.62 -38.41
C ALA A 301 -1.69 6.23 -38.70
N GLY A 302 -0.69 5.89 -37.89
CA GLY A 302 0.67 6.41 -38.01
C GLY A 302 1.43 6.38 -36.70
N ARG A 303 2.63 6.96 -36.72
CA ARG A 303 3.45 7.21 -35.54
C ARG A 303 3.44 8.69 -35.18
N TYR A 304 3.59 8.97 -33.91
CA TYR A 304 3.48 10.29 -33.32
C TYR A 304 4.60 10.49 -32.33
N LYS A 305 5.19 11.67 -32.38
CA LYS A 305 6.10 12.15 -31.34
C LYS A 305 5.28 12.91 -30.30
N VAL A 306 5.30 12.45 -29.06
CA VAL A 306 4.55 13.01 -27.94
C VAL A 306 5.51 13.56 -26.90
N ARG A 307 5.27 14.79 -26.46
CA ARG A 307 5.97 15.41 -25.33
C ARG A 307 4.96 15.85 -24.28
N VAL A 308 5.26 15.55 -23.01
CA VAL A 308 4.46 15.97 -21.85
C VAL A 308 5.30 16.93 -21.03
N ASP A 309 4.81 18.14 -20.83
CA ASP A 309 5.49 19.24 -20.14
C ASP A 309 6.91 19.47 -20.67
N ASP A 310 7.88 19.40 -19.76
CA ASP A 310 9.33 19.50 -19.96
C ASP A 310 10.02 18.13 -20.16
N GLY A 311 9.22 17.08 -20.30
CA GLY A 311 9.68 15.72 -20.58
C GLY A 311 10.34 15.56 -21.94
N ASP A 312 11.07 14.44 -22.08
CA ASP A 312 11.62 14.05 -23.37
C ASP A 312 10.49 13.58 -24.29
N ALA A 313 10.67 13.80 -25.59
CA ALA A 313 9.67 13.41 -26.57
C ALA A 313 9.79 11.91 -26.88
N VAL A 314 8.70 11.17 -26.74
CA VAL A 314 8.62 9.73 -26.95
C VAL A 314 7.75 9.42 -28.17
N GLU A 315 8.10 8.40 -28.92
CA GLU A 315 7.31 7.95 -30.06
C GLU A 315 6.27 6.92 -29.66
N TYR A 316 5.05 7.08 -30.18
CA TYR A 316 3.96 6.13 -30.02
C TYR A 316 3.24 5.95 -31.36
N SER A 317 2.73 4.75 -31.61
CA SER A 317 1.74 4.49 -32.64
C SER A 317 0.37 5.06 -32.26
N ALA A 318 -0.50 5.29 -33.25
CA ALA A 318 -1.90 5.65 -33.01
C ALA A 318 -2.59 4.67 -32.05
N GLN A 319 -2.30 3.37 -32.18
CA GLN A 319 -2.87 2.32 -31.34
C GLN A 319 -2.39 2.39 -29.89
N GLU A 320 -1.12 2.72 -29.65
CA GLU A 320 -0.60 2.93 -28.29
C GLU A 320 -1.21 4.17 -27.64
N LEU A 321 -1.46 5.23 -28.41
CA LEU A 321 -2.12 6.43 -27.93
C LEU A 321 -3.60 6.18 -27.59
N GLU A 322 -4.30 5.39 -28.40
CA GLU A 322 -5.67 4.94 -28.11
C GLU A 322 -5.72 4.00 -26.88
N GLY A 323 -4.71 3.14 -26.73
CA GLY A 323 -4.53 2.24 -25.58
C GLY A 323 -4.16 2.95 -24.26
N GLY A 324 -3.55 4.12 -24.35
CA GLY A 324 -3.32 5.03 -23.23
C GLY A 324 -1.87 5.06 -22.75
N ILE A 325 -1.28 6.26 -22.78
CA ILE A 325 0.11 6.53 -22.39
C ILE A 325 0.23 7.09 -20.96
N PRO A 326 1.29 6.77 -20.19
CA PRO A 326 1.43 7.17 -18.80
C PRO A 326 1.93 8.62 -18.66
N ILE A 327 1.07 9.61 -18.86
CA ILE A 327 1.46 11.04 -18.93
C ILE A 327 2.19 11.52 -17.66
N SER A 328 1.83 11.01 -16.48
CA SER A 328 2.49 11.40 -15.23
C SER A 328 3.93 10.90 -15.13
N ALA A 329 4.26 9.80 -15.82
CA ALA A 329 5.62 9.27 -15.89
C ALA A 329 6.45 9.92 -17.01
N LEU A 330 5.85 10.78 -17.84
CA LEU A 330 6.56 11.49 -18.91
C LEU A 330 6.96 12.92 -18.49
N SER A 331 6.21 13.53 -17.57
CA SER A 331 6.47 14.88 -17.03
C SER A 331 7.61 14.87 -16.00
N LYS A 332 8.68 15.68 -16.20
CA LYS A 332 9.74 15.87 -15.20
C LYS A 332 9.24 16.81 -14.10
N GLU A 333 8.57 17.90 -14.46
CA GLU A 333 7.87 18.81 -13.54
C GLU A 333 6.97 18.08 -12.52
N ALA A 334 6.08 17.18 -12.98
CA ALA A 334 5.17 16.45 -12.08
C ALA A 334 5.91 15.46 -11.16
N ARG A 335 7.03 14.88 -11.63
CA ARG A 335 7.86 14.00 -10.80
C ARG A 335 8.54 14.78 -9.67
N GLU A 336 9.15 15.91 -9.99
CA GLU A 336 9.78 16.77 -8.99
C GLU A 336 8.79 17.27 -7.94
N ALA A 337 7.56 17.62 -8.37
CA ALA A 337 6.50 18.02 -7.45
C ALA A 337 6.11 16.87 -6.50
N THR A 338 5.98 15.64 -7.01
CA THR A 338 5.62 14.48 -6.19
C THR A 338 6.77 14.05 -5.26
N ASP A 339 8.02 14.21 -5.66
CA ASP A 339 9.19 13.93 -4.82
C ASP A 339 9.28 14.91 -3.63
N LYS A 340 9.01 16.19 -3.88
CA LYS A 340 8.90 17.21 -2.84
C LYS A 340 7.77 16.90 -1.87
N LEU A 341 6.59 16.54 -2.39
CA LEU A 341 5.44 16.11 -1.58
C LEU A 341 5.79 14.90 -0.70
N ALA A 342 6.41 13.87 -1.26
CA ALA A 342 6.80 12.68 -0.50
C ALA A 342 7.84 12.99 0.59
N GLY A 343 8.76 13.93 0.32
CA GLY A 343 9.70 14.44 1.30
C GLY A 343 9.03 15.11 2.50
N LEU A 344 8.00 15.91 2.27
CA LEU A 344 7.21 16.55 3.32
C LEU A 344 6.45 15.53 4.16
N VAL A 345 5.76 14.59 3.53
CA VAL A 345 5.02 13.51 4.22
C VAL A 345 5.92 12.69 5.13
N ARG A 346 7.11 12.29 4.64
CA ARG A 346 8.09 11.57 5.47
C ARG A 346 8.55 12.41 6.65
N ARG A 347 8.87 13.69 6.41
CA ARG A 347 9.29 14.62 7.47
C ARG A 347 8.19 14.80 8.52
N ARG A 348 6.93 14.89 8.10
CA ARG A 348 5.79 14.99 9.02
C ARG A 348 5.61 13.72 9.85
N ALA A 349 5.72 12.55 9.22
CA ALA A 349 5.66 11.27 9.94
C ALA A 349 6.80 11.12 10.96
N ASP A 350 8.02 11.54 10.62
CA ASP A 350 9.15 11.56 11.56
C ASP A 350 8.97 12.59 12.68
N LEU A 351 8.42 13.76 12.36
CA LEU A 351 8.09 14.80 13.34
C LEU A 351 7.07 14.28 14.37
N PHE A 352 6.00 13.64 13.90
CA PHE A 352 5.03 12.98 14.77
C PHE A 352 5.70 11.90 15.62
N PHE A 353 6.56 11.05 15.03
CA PHE A 353 7.27 10.01 15.77
C PHE A 353 8.14 10.60 16.89
N LEU A 354 8.92 11.64 16.61
CA LEU A 354 9.72 12.33 17.64
C LEU A 354 8.84 12.91 18.74
N ARG A 355 7.77 13.63 18.36
CA ARG A 355 6.79 14.22 19.29
C ARG A 355 6.18 13.16 20.21
N TRP A 356 5.62 12.10 19.62
CA TRP A 356 4.89 11.07 20.35
C TRP A 356 5.82 10.14 21.12
N ARG A 357 6.81 9.55 20.44
CA ARG A 357 7.61 8.44 20.96
C ARG A 357 8.71 8.88 21.91
N GLN A 358 9.29 10.07 21.68
CA GLN A 358 10.47 10.55 22.41
C GLN A 358 10.14 11.63 23.44
N ILE A 359 8.99 12.30 23.33
CA ILE A 359 8.62 13.41 24.22
C ILE A 359 7.31 13.10 24.95
N GLU A 360 6.19 12.97 24.24
CA GLU A 360 4.86 12.78 24.85
C GLU A 360 4.86 11.55 25.76
N VAL A 361 5.12 10.36 25.23
CA VAL A 361 5.02 9.12 26.03
C VAL A 361 5.99 9.08 27.22
N PRO A 362 7.31 9.35 27.07
CA PRO A 362 8.24 9.19 28.18
C PRO A 362 8.25 10.36 29.18
N LEU A 363 7.79 11.56 28.81
CA LEU A 363 7.91 12.76 29.66
C LEU A 363 6.57 13.33 30.14
N ASP A 364 5.43 12.85 29.64
CA ASP A 364 4.11 13.33 30.06
C ASP A 364 3.92 13.17 31.57
N GLY A 365 3.29 14.18 32.19
CA GLY A 365 3.12 14.28 33.64
C GLY A 365 4.40 14.53 34.46
N GLN A 366 5.60 14.38 33.90
CA GLN A 366 6.87 14.60 34.63
C GLN A 366 7.33 16.06 34.61
N TYR A 367 7.07 16.77 33.50
CA TYR A 367 7.50 18.15 33.32
C TYR A 367 6.38 19.05 32.81
N ARG A 368 6.16 20.20 33.47
CA ARG A 368 5.10 21.15 33.11
C ARG A 368 5.27 21.73 31.69
N SER A 369 6.50 21.82 31.20
CA SER A 369 6.84 22.38 29.88
C SER A 369 6.50 21.45 28.70
N VAL A 370 6.22 20.17 28.94
CA VAL A 370 5.93 19.20 27.86
C VAL A 370 4.74 19.66 27.01
N SER A 371 3.68 20.17 27.63
CA SER A 371 2.51 20.69 26.91
C SER A 371 2.86 21.79 25.89
N GLN A 372 3.75 22.71 26.25
CA GLN A 372 4.22 23.78 25.37
C GLN A 372 5.08 23.22 24.23
N VAL A 373 5.95 22.26 24.52
CA VAL A 373 6.78 21.59 23.50
C VAL A 373 5.88 20.87 22.50
N LEU A 374 4.91 20.08 22.95
CA LEU A 374 3.97 19.37 22.08
C LEU A 374 3.18 20.33 21.18
N SER A 375 2.78 21.49 21.72
CA SER A 375 2.08 22.53 20.94
C SER A 375 2.96 23.11 19.82
N ALA A 376 4.27 23.24 20.03
CA ALA A 376 5.21 23.69 19.00
C ALA A 376 5.39 22.65 17.88
N PHE A 377 5.42 21.36 18.23
CA PHE A 377 5.37 20.28 17.23
C PHE A 377 4.07 20.31 16.43
N ASP A 378 2.93 20.54 17.09
CA ASP A 378 1.62 20.61 16.42
C ASP A 378 1.54 21.80 15.44
N ALA A 379 2.15 22.94 15.78
CA ALA A 379 2.24 24.08 14.86
C ALA A 379 3.09 23.77 13.62
N LEU A 380 4.25 23.13 13.81
CA LEU A 380 5.13 22.74 12.70
C LEU A 380 4.48 21.66 11.80
N ASP A 381 3.77 20.70 12.39
CA ASP A 381 2.99 19.70 11.67
C ASP A 381 1.92 20.36 10.78
N ALA A 382 1.22 21.38 11.30
CA ALA A 382 0.24 22.14 10.54
C ALA A 382 0.85 22.92 9.37
N GLU A 383 2.03 23.51 9.54
CA GLU A 383 2.76 24.19 8.45
C GLU A 383 3.17 23.21 7.34
N ILE A 384 3.72 22.05 7.70
CA ILE A 384 4.09 21.00 6.73
C ILE A 384 2.85 20.49 6.01
N THR A 385 1.77 20.21 6.75
CA THR A 385 0.49 19.77 6.17
C THR A 385 -0.08 20.80 5.19
N ALA A 386 0.03 22.10 5.46
CA ALA A 386 -0.41 23.14 4.52
C ALA A 386 0.41 23.12 3.21
N GLN A 387 1.72 22.90 3.30
CA GLN A 387 2.59 22.75 2.12
C GLN A 387 2.26 21.49 1.32
N GLU A 388 2.07 20.35 1.98
CA GLU A 388 1.64 19.09 1.34
C GLU A 388 0.37 19.29 0.53
N ARG A 389 -0.64 19.95 1.11
CA ARG A 389 -1.93 20.17 0.45
C ARG A 389 -1.86 21.12 -0.74
N THR A 390 -0.95 22.07 -0.69
CA THR A 390 -0.67 22.97 -1.81
C THR A 390 0.00 22.21 -2.95
N LEU A 391 0.99 21.36 -2.65
CA LEU A 391 1.70 20.56 -3.64
C LEU A 391 0.85 19.41 -4.21
N ALA A 392 -0.06 18.84 -3.43
CA ALA A 392 -0.90 17.71 -3.84
C ALA A 392 -1.99 18.09 -4.85
N GLN A 393 -2.23 19.39 -5.09
CA GLN A 393 -3.23 19.85 -6.05
C GLN A 393 -2.99 19.26 -7.46
N PRO A 394 -4.05 19.03 -8.25
CA PRO A 394 -3.91 18.50 -9.60
C PRO A 394 -2.93 19.31 -10.45
N HIS A 395 -2.05 18.62 -11.16
CA HIS A 395 -1.08 19.21 -12.08
C HIS A 395 -1.73 19.48 -13.43
N GLN A 396 -1.38 20.61 -14.04
CA GLN A 396 -1.81 20.95 -15.39
C GLN A 396 -0.80 20.40 -16.40
N TYR A 397 -1.11 19.25 -16.99
CA TYR A 397 -0.29 18.62 -18.02
C TYR A 397 -0.48 19.33 -19.36
N ARG A 398 0.63 19.70 -20.00
CA ARG A 398 0.72 20.23 -21.36
C ARG A 398 1.28 19.18 -22.28
N ILE A 399 0.50 18.75 -23.27
CA ILE A 399 0.86 17.65 -24.17
C ILE A 399 0.94 18.20 -25.58
N SER A 400 2.07 17.98 -26.25
CA SER A 400 2.26 18.27 -27.66
C SER A 400 2.47 16.99 -28.44
N ILE A 401 1.84 16.91 -29.61
CA ILE A 401 1.81 15.74 -30.47
C ILE A 401 2.12 16.19 -31.89
N ALA A 402 3.02 15.48 -32.56
CA ALA A 402 3.32 15.70 -33.97
C ALA A 402 3.34 14.36 -34.70
N ARG A 403 2.60 14.25 -35.81
CA ARG A 403 2.65 13.08 -36.68
C ARG A 403 4.03 12.97 -37.32
N LEU A 404 4.60 11.78 -37.32
CA LEU A 404 5.84 11.51 -38.04
C LEU A 404 5.55 11.29 -39.54
N PRO A 405 6.51 11.59 -40.43
CA PRO A 405 6.37 11.44 -41.87
C PRO A 405 5.96 10.04 -42.33
#